data_AF-A0A6N7GKF6-F1
#
_entry.id   AF-A0A6N7GKF6-F1
#
_cell.length_a   1.000
_cell.length_b   1.000
_cell.length_c   1.000
_cell.angle_alpha   90.00
_cell.angle_beta   90.00
_cell.angle_gamma   90.00
#
_symmetry.space_group_name_H-M   'P 1'
#
loop_
_entity.id
_entity.type
_entity.pdbx_description
1 polymer ?
#
loop_
_entity_poly.entity_id
_entity_poly.type
_entity_poly.pdbx_seq_one_letter_code
_entity_poly.pdbx_strand_id
1 'polypeptide(L)' 'MKQTDVSFLHHQAEICIALSRATFDLTVAGRLRNMADEFRAKAARWEDEIDHVPAHAIGHAGVPNGKLDRD' A
#
# COMPACT_ATOMS: atom_id res chain seq x y z
N MET A 1 2.39 -7.14 5.43
CA MET A 1 3.38 -6.19 4.85
C MET A 1 2.75 -5.10 4.00
N LYS A 2 1.65 -5.34 3.26
CA LYS A 2 1.10 -4.37 2.30
C LYS A 2 0.63 -3.01 2.89
N GLN A 3 0.07 -2.96 4.10
CA GLN A 3 -0.45 -1.70 4.67
C GLN A 3 0.65 -0.71 5.11
N THR A 4 1.76 -1.22 5.64
CA THR A 4 2.95 -0.41 5.94
C THR A 4 3.54 0.21 4.67
N ASP A 5 3.47 -0.50 3.55
CA ASP A 5 3.99 0.00 2.27
C ASP A 5 3.12 1.13 1.68
N VAL A 6 1.79 1.06 1.84
CA VAL A 6 0.88 2.16 1.47
C VAL A 6 1.18 3.42 2.27
N SER A 7 1.34 3.30 3.60
CA SER A 7 1.70 4.45 4.45
C SER A 7 3.05 5.05 4.09
N PHE A 8 4.04 4.22 3.73
CA PHE A 8 5.35 4.67 3.29
C PHE A 8 5.26 5.47 1.97
N LEU A 9 4.48 4.98 1.00
CA LEU A 9 4.29 5.68 -0.28
C LEU A 9 3.61 7.04 -0.09
N HIS A 10 2.60 7.13 0.78
CA HIS A 10 1.99 8.42 1.13
C HIS A 10 3.00 9.37 1.76
N HIS A 11 3.81 8.88 2.70
CA HIS A 11 4.84 9.70 3.34
C HIS A 11 5.90 10.21 2.34
N GLN A 12 6.33 9.36 1.39
CA GLN A 12 7.24 9.78 0.32
C GLN A 12 6.64 10.84 -0.58
N ALA A 13 5.34 10.73 -0.91
CA ALA A 13 4.64 11.76 -1.68
C ALA A 13 4.61 13.11 -0.94
N GLU A 14 4.37 13.10 0.38
CA GLU A 14 4.38 14.32 1.21
C GLU A 14 5.76 14.99 1.22
N ILE A 15 6.84 14.22 1.37
CA ILE A 15 8.21 14.73 1.30
C ILE A 15 8.47 15.39 -0.05
N CYS A 16 8.08 14.74 -1.15
CA CYS A 16 8.24 15.30 -2.49
C CYS A 16 7.51 16.64 -2.65
N ILE A 17 6.26 16.73 -2.15
CA ILE A 17 5.50 17.98 -2.18
C ILE A 17 6.19 19.06 -1.32
N ALA A 18 6.65 18.73 -0.12
CA ALA A 18 7.36 19.67 0.74
C ALA A 18 8.63 20.21 0.08
N LEU A 19 9.44 19.33 -0.52
CA LEU A 19 10.64 19.70 -1.27
C LEU A 19 10.31 20.56 -2.49
N SER A 20 9.20 20.26 -3.20
CA SER A 20 8.79 21.05 -4.37
C SER A 20 8.41 22.49 -4.02
N ARG A 21 7.98 22.74 -2.77
CA ARG A 21 7.65 24.07 -2.26
C ARG A 21 8.87 24.81 -1.71
N ALA A 22 9.88 24.06 -1.27
CA ALA A 22 11.11 24.61 -0.70
C ALA A 22 12.18 24.94 -1.76
N THR A 23 12.07 24.38 -2.97
CA THR A 23 13.02 24.64 -4.06
C THR A 23 12.64 25.87 -4.89
N PHE A 24 13.64 26.61 -5.36
CA PHE A 24 13.47 27.74 -6.28
C PHE A 24 13.48 27.32 -7.76
N ASP A 25 14.03 26.14 -8.08
CA ASP A 25 14.07 25.63 -9.45
C ASP A 25 12.72 25.04 -9.84
N LEU A 26 12.06 25.68 -10.81
CA LEU A 26 10.72 25.27 -11.26
C LEU A 26 10.72 23.90 -11.96
N THR A 27 11.81 23.53 -12.63
CA THR A 27 11.95 22.22 -13.27
C THR A 27 12.06 21.12 -12.21
N VAL A 28 12.87 21.33 -11.17
CA VAL A 28 12.99 20.42 -10.03
C VAL A 28 11.68 20.34 -9.27
N ALA A 29 11.00 21.46 -9.03
CA ALA A 29 9.66 21.48 -8.42
C ALA A 29 8.65 20.65 -9.23
N GLY A 30 8.67 20.77 -10.56
CA GLY A 30 7.83 19.97 -11.46
C GLY A 30 8.11 18.47 -11.35
N ARG A 31 9.39 18.07 -11.36
CA ARG A 31 9.78 16.66 -11.20
C ARG A 31 9.33 16.09 -9.85
N LEU A 32 9.50 16.85 -8.77
CA LEU A 32 9.06 16.44 -7.43
C LEU A 32 7.55 16.25 -7.35
N ARG A 33 6.76 17.11 -7.99
CA ARG A 33 5.30 16.95 -8.05
C ARG A 33 4.91 15.69 -8.83
N ASN A 34 5.54 15.44 -9.98
CA ASN A 34 5.29 14.22 -10.76
C ASN A 34 5.62 12.95 -9.95
N MET A 35 6.74 12.94 -9.23
CA MET A 35 7.09 11.80 -8.36
C MET A 35 6.08 11.61 -7.22
N ALA A 36 5.57 12.69 -6.63
CA ALA A 36 4.52 12.60 -5.61
C ALA A 36 3.24 11.94 -6.17
N ASP A 37 2.86 12.28 -7.40
CA ASP A 37 1.70 11.69 -8.08
C ASP A 37 1.93 10.21 -8.41
N GLU A 38 3.14 9.83 -8.84
CA GLU A 38 3.52 8.43 -9.05
C GLU A 38 3.41 7.60 -7.75
N PHE A 39 3.89 8.12 -6.62
CA PHE A 39 3.77 7.44 -5.33
C PHE A 39 2.31 7.28 -4.89
N ARG A 40 1.49 8.32 -5.05
CA ARG A 40 0.04 8.25 -4.77
C ARG A 40 -0.67 7.24 -5.66
N ALA A 41 -0.35 7.22 -6.95
CA ALA A 41 -0.91 6.25 -7.88
C ALA A 41 -0.52 4.81 -7.51
N LYS A 42 0.72 4.59 -7.06
CA LYS A 42 1.18 3.28 -6.58
C LYS A 42 0.47 2.88 -5.27
N ALA A 43 0.30 3.82 -4.34
CA ALA A 43 -0.41 3.59 -3.09
C ALA A 43 -1.86 3.16 -3.35
N ALA A 44 -2.57 3.88 -4.23
CA ALA A 44 -3.96 3.56 -4.60
C ALA A 44 -4.09 2.14 -5.19
N ARG A 45 -3.18 1.73 -6.08
CA ARG A 45 -3.17 0.37 -6.64
C ARG A 45 -3.01 -0.70 -5.55
N TRP A 46 -2.21 -0.42 -4.53
CA TRP A 46 -1.94 -1.37 -3.46
C TRP A 46 -3.08 -1.44 -2.45
N GLU A 47 -3.77 -0.32 -2.23
CA GLU A 47 -5.00 -0.26 -1.45
C GLU A 47 -6.11 -1.09 -2.13
N ASP A 48 -6.31 -0.91 -3.44
CA ASP A 48 -7.25 -1.74 -4.23
C ASP A 48 -6.93 -3.24 -4.15
N GLU A 49 -5.64 -3.61 -4.18
CA GLU A 49 -5.19 -5.00 -4.02
C GLU A 49 -5.38 -5.56 -2.61
N ILE A 50 -5.34 -4.72 -1.57
CA ILE A 50 -5.61 -5.14 -0.18
C ILE A 50 -7.11 -5.38 -0.01
N ASP A 51 -7.94 -4.47 -0.53
CA ASP A 51 -9.39 -4.55 -0.43
C ASP A 51 -9.98 -5.70 -1.27
N HIS A 52 -9.29 -6.14 -2.33
CA HIS A 52 -9.68 -7.29 -3.15
C HIS A 52 -9.23 -8.65 -2.59
N VAL A 53 -8.60 -8.75 -1.42
CA VAL A 53 -8.31 -10.05 -0.81
C VAL A 53 -9.63 -10.67 -0.31
N PRO A 54 -10.10 -11.80 -0.87
CA PRO A 54 -11.35 -12.38 -0.45
C PRO A 54 -11.26 -12.89 1.00
N ALA A 55 -12.25 -12.54 1.83
CA ALA A 55 -12.32 -12.96 3.23
C ALA A 55 -12.24 -14.50 3.42
N HIS A 56 -12.55 -15.30 2.39
CA HIS A 56 -12.46 -16.76 2.43
C HIS A 56 -11.03 -17.32 2.30
N ALA A 57 -10.05 -16.52 1.86
CA ALA A 57 -8.64 -16.93 1.84
C ALA A 57 -7.96 -16.80 3.22
N ILE A 58 -8.61 -16.11 4.16
CA ILE A 58 -8.20 -15.95 5.56
C ILE A 58 -8.93 -17.01 6.42
N GLY A 59 -9.08 -18.22 5.88
CA GLY A 59 -9.69 -19.36 6.56
C GLY A 59 -8.62 -20.28 7.12
N HIS A 60 -8.42 -20.22 8.45
CA HIS A 60 -7.75 -21.20 9.31
C HIS A 60 -7.34 -22.54 8.65
N ALA A 61 -6.10 -22.64 8.18
CA ALA A 61 -5.44 -23.93 8.00
C ALA A 61 -5.00 -24.42 9.39
N GLY A 62 -5.86 -25.17 10.10
CA GLY A 62 -5.41 -25.84 11.33
C GLY A 62 -6.47 -26.24 12.35
N VAL A 63 -7.58 -26.86 11.95
CA VAL A 63 -8.25 -27.84 12.81
C VAL A 63 -8.75 -28.99 11.93
N PRO A 64 -8.03 -30.12 11.80
CA PRO A 64 -8.67 -31.35 11.40
C PRO A 64 -9.60 -31.74 12.55
N ASN A 65 -10.89 -31.53 12.34
CA ASN A 65 -11.96 -31.93 13.23
C ASN A 65 -12.00 -33.47 13.22
N GLY A 66 -11.18 -34.09 14.06
CA GLY A 66 -11.12 -35.53 14.26
C GLY A 66 -12.41 -36.01 14.93
N LYS A 67 -13.40 -36.35 14.11
CA LYS A 67 -14.49 -37.25 14.48
C LYS A 67 -14.50 -38.43 13.53
N LEU A 68 -14.89 -39.59 14.07
CA LEU A 68 -15.01 -40.94 13.50
C LEU A 68 -13.71 -41.73 13.72
N ASP A 69 -13.65 -42.80 14.54
CA ASP A 69 -14.64 -43.87 14.72
C ASP A 69 -14.87 -44.27 16.19
N ARG A 70 -16.12 -44.68 16.45
CA ARG A 70 -16.51 -45.53 17.58
C ARG A 70 -16.59 -46.94 17.00
N ASP A 71 -15.77 -47.86 17.50
CA ASP A 71 -16.02 -49.31 17.49
C ASP A 71 -15.52 -49.88 18.83
#